data_AF-A0AAJ4W6K2-F1
#
_entry.id   AF-A0AAJ4W6K2-F1
#
_cell.length_a   1.000
_cell.length_b   1.000
_cell.length_c   1.000
_cell.angle_alpha   90.00
_cell.angle_beta   90.00
_cell.angle_gamma   90.00
#
_symmetry.space_group_name_H-M   'P 1'
#
loop_
_entity.id
_entity.type
_entity.pdbx_description
1 polymer ?
#
loop_
_entity_poly.entity_id
_entity_poly.type
_entity_poly.pdbx_seq_one_letter_code
_entity_poly.pdbx_strand_id
1 'polypeptide(L)'
;MKIDLTQRALIELALLHRIDILNREEGAEVFLQKTKSLLTNIQLGNNKFSSFEKALFTGCLREKYVYPKEDLFKLNNIEIFKNLEKYYNEFIFLNDIYNIIERLNSKNKNQCEYADLVKDMLILKKCEKVYYSKSNDKIYKLAIMKSKNKGFYFDLDNTRWNFKLIEINKDNYKHEGSLKDILIHIESYNKHYVSYQSFLELF
;
A
#
# COMPACT_ATOMS: atom_id res chain seq x y z
N MET A 1 -4.48 -7.84 22.88
CA MET A 1 -4.69 -6.77 21.88
C MET A 1 -6.11 -6.27 22.08
N LYS A 2 -6.32 -4.95 22.22
CA LYS A 2 -7.68 -4.40 22.27
C LYS A 2 -8.12 -4.16 20.82
N ILE A 3 -9.08 -4.93 20.33
CA ILE A 3 -9.70 -4.73 19.01
C ILE A 3 -10.79 -3.68 19.19
N ASP A 4 -10.78 -2.63 18.39
CA ASP A 4 -11.86 -1.64 18.39
C ASP A 4 -13.09 -2.14 17.61
N LEU A 5 -14.20 -1.40 17.68
CA LEU A 5 -15.47 -1.81 17.07
C LEU A 5 -15.37 -1.96 15.54
N THR A 6 -14.62 -1.07 14.88
CA THR A 6 -14.45 -1.09 13.42
C THR A 6 -13.64 -2.32 13.00
N GLN A 7 -12.52 -2.58 13.68
CA GLN A 7 -11.68 -3.74 13.40
C GLN A 7 -12.43 -5.04 13.66
N ARG A 8 -13.26 -5.07 14.71
CA ARG A 8 -14.12 -6.21 15.02
C ARG A 8 -15.08 -6.49 13.87
N ALA A 9 -15.81 -5.49 13.40
CA ALA A 9 -16.74 -5.64 12.29
C ALA A 9 -16.06 -6.18 11.02
N LEU A 10 -14.85 -5.71 10.72
CA LEU A 10 -14.07 -6.21 9.57
C LEU A 10 -13.65 -7.67 9.74
N ILE A 11 -13.23 -8.08 10.95
CA ILE A 11 -12.91 -9.49 11.24
C ILE A 11 -14.16 -10.37 11.15
N GLU A 12 -15.30 -9.91 11.67
CA GLU A 12 -16.58 -10.63 11.60
C GLU A 12 -17.00 -10.87 10.15
N LEU A 13 -16.95 -9.83 9.31
CA LEU A 13 -17.28 -9.94 7.90
C LEU A 13 -16.33 -10.89 7.15
N ALA A 14 -15.04 -10.89 7.49
CA ALA A 14 -14.06 -11.82 6.93
C ALA A 14 -14.34 -13.28 7.35
N LEU A 15 -14.71 -13.52 8.62
CA LEU A 15 -15.08 -14.85 9.11
C LEU A 15 -16.37 -15.34 8.46
N LEU A 16 -17.38 -14.48 8.32
CA LEU A 16 -18.64 -14.79 7.64
C LEU A 16 -18.39 -15.19 6.18
N HIS A 17 -17.51 -14.48 5.49
CA HIS A 17 -17.11 -14.85 4.14
C HIS A 17 -16.46 -16.24 4.07
N ARG A 18 -15.52 -16.53 4.97
CA ARG A 18 -14.88 -17.85 5.01
C ARG A 18 -15.88 -18.95 5.34
N ILE A 19 -16.85 -18.70 6.21
CA ILE A 19 -17.94 -19.64 6.51
C ILE A 19 -18.77 -19.94 5.25
N ASP A 20 -19.12 -18.92 4.45
CA ASP A 20 -19.85 -19.11 3.19
C ASP A 20 -19.07 -19.98 2.18
N ILE A 21 -17.75 -19.83 2.12
CA ILE A 21 -16.87 -20.68 1.29
C ILE A 21 -16.83 -22.11 1.84
N LEU A 22 -16.53 -22.29 3.13
CA LEU A 22 -16.42 -23.61 3.76
C LEU A 22 -17.72 -24.41 3.72
N ASN A 23 -18.88 -23.77 3.72
CA ASN A 23 -20.18 -24.45 3.55
C ASN A 23 -20.33 -25.13 2.17
N ARG A 24 -19.51 -24.76 1.18
CA ARG A 24 -19.54 -25.29 -0.19
C ARG A 24 -18.41 -26.29 -0.47
N GLU A 25 -17.50 -26.48 0.49
CA GLU A 25 -16.35 -27.39 0.38
C GLU A 25 -16.66 -28.73 1.07
N GLU A 26 -16.57 -29.83 0.33
CA GLU A 26 -16.69 -31.17 0.92
C GLU A 26 -15.50 -31.49 1.85
N GLY A 27 -15.78 -32.06 3.03
CA GLY A 27 -14.74 -32.44 4.01
C GLY A 27 -14.22 -31.29 4.88
N ALA A 28 -14.87 -30.13 4.85
CA ALA A 28 -14.46 -28.92 5.57
C ALA A 28 -15.12 -28.75 6.96
N GLU A 29 -15.86 -29.75 7.46
CA GLU A 29 -16.77 -29.63 8.62
C GLU A 29 -16.03 -29.18 9.89
N VAL A 30 -14.84 -29.72 10.13
CA VAL A 30 -14.00 -29.37 11.30
C VAL A 30 -13.56 -27.91 11.23
N PHE A 31 -13.16 -27.43 10.05
CA PHE A 31 -12.75 -26.04 9.85
C PHE A 31 -13.94 -25.07 9.91
N LEU A 32 -15.11 -25.49 9.41
CA LEU A 32 -16.34 -24.72 9.50
C LEU A 32 -16.76 -24.49 10.95
N GLN A 33 -16.75 -25.54 11.79
CA GLN A 33 -17.10 -25.41 13.20
C GLN A 33 -16.11 -24.52 13.97
N LYS A 34 -14.81 -24.64 13.69
CA LYS A 34 -13.78 -23.76 14.27
C LYS A 34 -14.00 -22.29 13.88
N THR A 35 -14.28 -22.03 12.61
CA THR A 35 -14.52 -20.66 12.11
C THR A 35 -15.80 -20.07 12.72
N LYS A 36 -16.87 -20.86 12.86
CA LYS A 36 -18.12 -20.45 13.54
C LYS A 36 -17.90 -20.12 15.02
N SER A 37 -17.17 -20.97 15.74
CA SER A 37 -16.83 -20.71 17.15
C SER A 37 -16.04 -19.41 17.32
N LEU A 38 -15.12 -19.13 16.39
CA LEU A 38 -14.35 -17.89 16.40
C LEU A 38 -15.20 -16.66 16.15
N LEU A 39 -16.15 -16.73 15.22
CA LEU A 39 -17.11 -15.66 14.98
C LEU A 39 -17.91 -15.35 16.25
N THR A 40 -18.43 -16.38 16.94
CA THR A 40 -19.15 -16.20 18.21
C THR A 40 -18.25 -15.55 19.27
N ASN A 41 -16.99 -15.98 19.40
CA ASN A 41 -16.05 -15.39 20.35
C ASN A 41 -15.82 -13.89 20.09
N ILE A 42 -15.68 -13.51 18.83
CA ILE A 42 -15.51 -12.10 18.41
C ILE A 42 -16.77 -11.28 18.73
N GLN A 43 -17.96 -11.80 18.41
CA GLN A 43 -19.24 -11.13 18.65
C GLN A 43 -19.54 -10.92 20.14
N LEU A 44 -19.14 -11.86 20.98
CA LEU A 44 -19.20 -11.72 22.45
C LEU A 44 -18.20 -10.70 23.00
N GLY A 45 -17.34 -10.15 22.16
CA GLY A 45 -16.39 -9.11 22.52
C GLY A 45 -15.13 -9.60 23.18
N ASN A 46 -14.80 -10.89 23.03
CA ASN A 46 -13.52 -11.43 23.48
C ASN A 46 -12.38 -10.71 22.74
N ASN A 47 -11.31 -10.41 23.48
CA ASN A 47 -10.12 -9.70 22.97
C ASN A 47 -8.82 -10.48 23.23
N LYS A 48 -8.94 -11.71 23.73
CA LYS A 48 -7.84 -12.62 24.01
C LYS A 48 -7.96 -13.80 23.04
N PHE A 49 -7.01 -13.84 22.11
CA PHE A 49 -6.94 -14.86 21.07
C PHE A 49 -5.57 -15.53 21.13
N SER A 50 -5.58 -16.85 21.03
CA SER A 50 -4.41 -17.69 20.83
C SER A 50 -3.72 -17.35 19.50
N SER A 51 -2.47 -17.78 19.36
CA SER A 51 -1.70 -17.59 18.13
C SER A 51 -2.38 -18.23 16.92
N PHE A 52 -3.02 -19.39 17.10
CA PHE A 52 -3.77 -20.07 16.05
C PHE A 52 -4.97 -19.24 15.57
N GLU A 53 -5.77 -18.72 16.50
CA GLU A 53 -6.93 -17.89 16.17
C GLU A 53 -6.55 -16.60 15.45
N LYS A 54 -5.44 -15.96 15.86
CA LYS A 54 -4.88 -14.79 15.18
C LYS A 54 -4.42 -15.09 13.76
N ALA A 55 -3.79 -16.25 13.56
CA ALA A 55 -3.40 -16.71 12.22
C ALA A 55 -4.62 -16.94 11.33
N LEU A 56 -5.69 -17.53 11.89
CA LEU A 56 -6.95 -17.72 11.17
C LEU A 56 -7.59 -16.38 10.79
N PHE A 57 -7.67 -15.41 11.72
CA PHE A 57 -8.15 -14.07 11.38
C PHE A 57 -7.33 -13.41 10.28
N THR A 58 -6.01 -13.54 10.33
CA THR A 58 -5.12 -13.04 9.29
C THR A 58 -5.46 -13.65 7.92
N GLY A 59 -5.63 -14.97 7.87
CA GLY A 59 -6.02 -15.67 6.64
C GLY A 59 -7.36 -15.18 6.09
N CYS A 60 -8.39 -15.10 6.94
CA CYS A 60 -9.71 -14.63 6.52
C CYS A 60 -9.69 -13.18 6.04
N LEU A 61 -8.97 -12.28 6.72
CA LEU A 61 -8.82 -10.89 6.29
C LEU A 61 -8.14 -10.77 4.93
N ARG A 62 -7.09 -11.56 4.69
CA ARG A 62 -6.40 -11.60 3.40
C ARG A 62 -7.31 -12.11 2.29
N GLU A 63 -7.98 -13.23 2.52
CA GLU A 63 -8.92 -13.83 1.57
C GLU A 63 -10.05 -12.88 1.18
N LYS A 64 -10.64 -12.19 2.16
CA LYS A 64 -11.78 -11.31 1.90
C LYS A 64 -11.38 -9.97 1.26
N TYR A 65 -10.26 -9.38 1.69
CA TYR A 65 -9.99 -7.97 1.40
C TYR A 65 -8.72 -7.72 0.60
N VAL A 66 -7.72 -8.59 0.70
CA VAL A 66 -6.41 -8.39 0.08
C VAL A 66 -6.36 -9.09 -1.28
N TYR A 67 -6.64 -10.40 -1.33
CA TYR A 67 -6.55 -11.18 -2.58
C TYR A 67 -7.43 -10.65 -3.72
N PRO A 68 -8.67 -10.18 -3.47
CA PRO A 68 -9.48 -9.57 -4.52
C PRO A 68 -8.90 -8.29 -5.13
N LYS A 69 -7.86 -7.71 -4.50
CA LYS A 69 -7.19 -6.48 -4.93
C LYS A 69 -5.76 -6.73 -5.40
N GLU A 70 -5.43 -7.96 -5.79
CA GLU A 70 -4.09 -8.33 -6.22
C GLU A 70 -3.54 -7.48 -7.38
N ASP A 71 -4.42 -7.00 -8.25
CA ASP A 71 -4.01 -6.15 -9.38
C ASP A 71 -3.46 -4.79 -8.96
N LEU A 72 -3.87 -4.26 -7.79
CA LEU A 72 -3.30 -3.01 -7.26
C LEU A 72 -1.81 -3.16 -6.94
N PHE A 73 -1.37 -4.37 -6.61
CA PHE A 73 0.01 -4.68 -6.26
C PHE A 73 0.90 -4.87 -7.49
N LYS A 74 0.30 -5.00 -8.67
CA LYS A 74 1.03 -5.05 -9.95
C LYS A 74 1.35 -3.66 -10.48
N LEU A 75 0.70 -2.62 -9.94
CA LEU A 75 0.91 -1.25 -10.38
C LEU A 75 2.30 -0.74 -9.96
N ASN A 76 2.98 -0.08 -10.88
CA ASN A 76 4.17 0.70 -10.55
C ASN A 76 3.79 2.09 -10.00
N ASN A 77 4.76 2.79 -9.40
CA ASN A 77 4.52 4.09 -8.78
C ASN A 77 3.92 5.15 -9.73
N ILE A 78 4.25 5.11 -11.03
CA ILE A 78 3.70 6.05 -12.03
C ILE A 78 2.23 5.72 -12.30
N GLU A 79 1.88 4.45 -12.43
CA GLU A 79 0.50 4.00 -12.63
C GLU A 79 -0.37 4.33 -11.43
N ILE A 80 0.14 4.12 -10.22
CA ILE A 80 -0.53 4.52 -8.98
C ILE A 80 -0.71 6.05 -8.97
N PHE A 81 0.32 6.82 -9.29
CA PHE A 81 0.25 8.29 -9.30
C PHE A 81 -0.80 8.81 -10.29
N LYS A 82 -0.83 8.27 -11.51
CA LYS A 82 -1.82 8.64 -12.54
C LYS A 82 -3.24 8.32 -12.10
N ASN A 83 -3.44 7.13 -11.55
CA ASN A 83 -4.75 6.61 -11.18
C ASN A 83 -5.07 6.84 -9.68
N LEU A 84 -4.36 7.76 -9.02
CA LEU A 84 -4.45 7.92 -7.57
C LEU A 84 -5.88 8.18 -7.11
N GLU A 85 -6.63 9.02 -7.83
CA GLU A 85 -8.02 9.34 -7.49
C GLU A 85 -8.95 8.13 -7.62
N LYS A 86 -8.68 7.25 -8.60
CA LYS A 86 -9.43 6.01 -8.82
C LYS A 86 -9.20 5.01 -7.68
N TYR A 87 -7.95 4.88 -7.24
CA TYR A 87 -7.54 3.83 -6.28
C TYR A 87 -7.37 4.33 -4.84
N TYR A 88 -7.56 5.63 -4.58
CA TYR A 88 -7.32 6.26 -3.28
C TYR A 88 -7.99 5.51 -2.13
N ASN A 89 -9.31 5.32 -2.22
CA ASN A 89 -10.08 4.65 -1.16
C ASN A 89 -9.64 3.19 -0.97
N GLU A 90 -9.20 2.53 -2.03
CA GLU A 90 -8.78 1.13 -1.98
C GLU A 90 -7.43 0.98 -1.26
N PHE A 91 -6.49 1.87 -1.54
CA PHE A 91 -5.20 1.90 -0.83
C PHE A 91 -5.37 2.25 0.66
N ILE A 92 -6.21 3.23 0.98
CA ILE A 92 -6.50 3.58 2.38
C ILE A 92 -7.17 2.39 3.09
N PHE A 93 -8.15 1.76 2.45
CA PHE A 93 -8.80 0.58 3.02
C PHE A 93 -7.83 -0.59 3.24
N LEU A 94 -6.97 -0.90 2.25
CA LEU A 94 -5.96 -1.95 2.39
C LEU A 94 -4.98 -1.65 3.52
N ASN A 95 -4.57 -0.39 3.67
CA ASN A 95 -3.73 0.05 4.79
C ASN A 95 -4.38 -0.28 6.15
N ASP A 96 -5.68 -0.01 6.30
CA ASP A 96 -6.41 -0.34 7.52
C ASP A 96 -6.46 -1.85 7.78
N ILE A 97 -6.67 -2.67 6.73
CA ILE A 97 -6.64 -4.13 6.84
C ILE A 97 -5.26 -4.63 7.27
N TYR A 98 -4.18 -4.12 6.69
CA TYR A 98 -2.83 -4.50 7.07
C TYR A 98 -2.49 -4.08 8.50
N ASN A 99 -2.93 -2.90 8.94
CA ASN A 99 -2.78 -2.48 10.34
C ASN A 99 -3.46 -3.46 11.31
N ILE A 100 -4.61 -4.03 10.94
CA ILE A 100 -5.26 -5.08 11.74
C ILE A 100 -4.40 -6.36 11.76
N ILE A 101 -3.93 -6.80 10.59
CA ILE A 101 -3.09 -7.99 10.45
C ILE A 101 -1.79 -7.86 11.25
N GLU A 102 -1.12 -6.71 11.22
CA GLU A 102 0.09 -6.44 11.99
C GLU A 102 -0.17 -6.51 13.50
N ARG A 103 -1.28 -5.94 13.98
CA ARG A 103 -1.65 -6.00 15.40
C ARG A 103 -1.95 -7.43 15.85
N LEU A 104 -2.52 -8.25 14.96
CA LEU A 104 -2.73 -9.67 15.18
C LEU A 104 -1.39 -10.43 15.24
N ASN A 105 -0.47 -10.11 14.33
CA ASN A 105 0.83 -10.75 14.17
C ASN A 105 1.95 -9.89 14.77
N SER A 106 2.12 -9.96 16.09
CA SER A 106 3.10 -9.19 16.88
C SER A 106 4.59 -9.38 16.49
N LYS A 107 4.91 -10.05 15.38
CA LYS A 107 6.27 -10.36 14.91
C LYS A 107 6.70 -9.65 13.61
N ASN A 108 5.77 -9.17 12.77
CA ASN A 108 6.13 -8.55 11.49
C ASN A 108 5.63 -7.11 11.43
N LYS A 109 6.48 -6.15 11.82
CA LYS A 109 6.30 -4.73 11.49
C LYS A 109 6.73 -4.51 10.03
N ASN A 110 6.00 -5.10 9.09
CA ASN A 110 6.09 -4.67 7.70
C ASN A 110 5.06 -3.59 7.53
N GLN A 111 5.36 -2.41 8.10
CA GLN A 111 4.50 -1.24 8.09
C GLN A 111 3.96 -1.08 6.68
N CYS A 112 2.66 -1.31 6.51
CA CYS A 112 2.07 -1.23 5.19
C CYS A 112 2.15 0.22 4.68
N GLU A 113 3.01 0.47 3.69
CA GLU A 113 3.37 1.83 3.28
C GLU A 113 2.30 2.53 2.42
N TYR A 114 1.10 1.94 2.23
CA TYR A 114 0.09 2.53 1.33
C TYR A 114 -0.42 3.89 1.78
N ALA A 115 -0.66 4.10 3.07
CA ALA A 115 -1.11 5.41 3.54
C ALA A 115 -0.05 6.49 3.32
N ASP A 116 1.22 6.19 3.58
CA ASP A 116 2.33 7.12 3.36
C ASP A 116 2.57 7.35 1.87
N LEU A 117 2.54 6.30 1.05
CA LEU A 117 2.63 6.38 -0.41
C LEU A 117 1.52 7.28 -0.98
N VAL A 118 0.27 7.03 -0.60
CA VAL A 118 -0.89 7.82 -1.07
C VAL A 118 -0.77 9.27 -0.62
N LYS A 119 -0.38 9.51 0.63
CA LYS A 119 -0.17 10.86 1.17
C LYS A 119 0.91 11.60 0.41
N ASP A 120 2.04 10.94 0.13
CA ASP A 120 3.13 11.52 -0.63
C ASP A 120 2.71 11.82 -2.07
N MET A 121 2.01 10.89 -2.74
CA MET A 121 1.49 11.12 -4.10
C MET A 121 0.46 12.25 -4.16
N LEU A 122 -0.40 12.40 -3.15
CA LEU A 122 -1.33 13.53 -3.06
C LEU A 122 -0.60 14.86 -2.88
N ILE A 123 0.49 14.88 -2.12
CA ILE A 123 1.33 16.08 -2.00
C ILE A 123 1.95 16.39 -3.36
N LEU A 124 2.52 15.39 -4.04
CA LEU A 124 3.13 15.55 -5.35
C LEU A 124 2.14 16.08 -6.40
N LYS A 125 0.88 15.61 -6.41
CA LYS A 125 -0.15 16.15 -7.31
C LYS A 125 -0.43 17.64 -7.12
N LYS A 126 -0.19 18.17 -5.92
CA LYS A 126 -0.37 19.60 -5.61
C LYS A 126 0.88 20.44 -5.90
N CYS A 127 1.99 19.81 -6.30
CA CYS A 127 3.22 20.51 -6.61
C CYS A 127 3.16 21.07 -8.04
N GLU A 128 3.23 22.40 -8.14
CA GLU A 128 3.19 23.09 -9.44
C GLU A 128 4.57 23.13 -10.10
N LYS A 129 5.64 23.08 -9.30
CA LYS A 129 6.98 23.46 -9.73
C LYS A 129 7.99 22.35 -9.55
N VAL A 130 8.76 22.10 -10.59
CA VAL A 130 9.72 21.00 -10.66
C VAL A 130 11.05 21.50 -11.19
N TYR A 131 12.15 21.01 -10.61
CA TYR A 131 13.51 21.26 -11.10
C TYR A 131 14.17 19.95 -11.48
N TYR A 132 14.92 19.94 -12.57
CA TYR A 132 15.53 18.71 -13.05
C TYR A 132 16.82 18.97 -13.83
N SER A 133 17.61 17.91 -13.99
CA SER A 133 18.80 17.91 -14.83
C SER A 133 18.74 16.73 -15.79
N LYS A 134 19.10 16.99 -17.05
CA LYS A 134 19.11 15.99 -18.12
C LYS A 134 20.51 15.78 -18.69
N SER A 135 20.76 14.56 -19.15
CA SER A 135 21.93 14.15 -19.92
C SER A 135 21.46 13.18 -21.02
N ASN A 136 21.84 13.41 -22.28
CA ASN A 136 21.37 12.62 -23.43
C ASN A 136 19.83 12.44 -23.46
N ASP A 137 19.09 13.52 -23.19
CA ASP A 137 17.62 13.55 -23.04
C ASP A 137 17.02 12.61 -21.98
N LYS A 138 17.88 12.09 -21.09
CA LYS A 138 17.49 11.36 -19.89
C LYS A 138 17.57 12.27 -18.67
N ILE A 139 16.48 12.38 -17.92
CA ILE A 139 16.46 13.04 -16.61
C ILE A 139 17.16 12.10 -15.63
N TYR A 140 18.29 12.55 -15.08
CA TYR A 140 19.04 11.79 -14.07
C TYR A 140 18.80 12.33 -12.65
N LYS A 141 18.32 13.58 -12.55
CA LYS A 141 18.06 14.25 -11.27
C LYS A 141 16.78 15.06 -11.34
N LEU A 142 15.91 14.90 -10.34
CA LEU A 142 14.61 15.55 -10.29
C LEU A 142 14.27 16.03 -8.88
N ALA A 143 13.60 17.16 -8.78
CA ALA A 143 13.14 17.78 -7.55
C ALA A 143 11.72 18.31 -7.72
N ILE A 144 10.75 17.75 -6.99
CA ILE A 144 9.36 18.22 -6.99
C ILE A 144 9.13 19.09 -5.76
N MET A 145 8.88 20.38 -5.96
CA MET A 145 8.81 21.34 -4.86
C MET A 145 7.48 21.30 -4.13
N LYS A 146 7.52 21.13 -2.81
CA LYS A 146 6.37 21.26 -1.91
C LYS A 146 6.24 22.69 -1.34
N SER A 147 7.36 23.35 -1.09
CA SER A 147 7.42 24.73 -0.58
C SER A 147 8.63 25.47 -1.17
N LYS A 148 8.91 26.70 -0.72
CA LYS A 148 10.00 27.54 -1.26
C LYS A 148 11.36 26.81 -1.31
N ASN A 149 11.67 26.02 -0.27
CA ASN A 149 12.97 25.39 -0.05
C ASN A 149 12.90 23.89 0.25
N LYS A 150 11.69 23.29 0.31
CA LYS A 150 11.52 21.86 0.59
C LYS A 150 10.80 21.18 -0.57
N GLY A 151 11.24 19.97 -0.89
CA GLY A 151 10.68 19.18 -1.98
C GLY A 151 11.13 17.74 -1.91
N PHE A 152 10.60 16.95 -2.83
CA PHE A 152 10.96 15.56 -3.00
C PHE A 152 12.12 15.47 -3.99
N TYR A 153 13.20 14.81 -3.57
CA TYR A 153 14.36 14.57 -4.41
C TYR A 153 14.32 13.18 -5.01
N PHE A 154 14.69 13.09 -6.29
CA PHE A 154 14.82 11.85 -7.04
C PHE A 154 16.17 11.83 -7.73
N ASP A 155 16.90 10.75 -7.47
CA ASP A 155 18.06 10.34 -8.23
C ASP A 155 17.60 9.19 -9.13
N LEU A 156 17.51 9.44 -10.43
CA LEU A 156 16.96 8.48 -11.39
C LEU A 156 18.04 7.55 -11.97
N ASP A 157 19.31 7.76 -11.60
CA ASP A 157 20.40 6.83 -11.91
C ASP A 157 20.38 5.60 -10.99
N ASN A 158 19.82 5.76 -9.78
CA ASN A 158 19.55 4.67 -8.85
C ASN A 158 18.07 4.28 -8.94
N THR A 159 17.78 3.13 -9.53
CA THR A 159 16.49 2.52 -9.89
C THR A 159 15.34 2.52 -8.86
N ARG A 160 15.48 3.14 -7.69
CA ARG A 160 14.45 3.22 -6.65
C ARG A 160 13.92 4.65 -6.50
N TRP A 161 12.61 4.80 -6.71
CA TRP A 161 11.85 5.99 -6.34
C TRP A 161 11.82 6.12 -4.82
N ASN A 162 12.88 6.64 -4.21
CA ASN A 162 12.92 6.95 -2.79
C ASN A 162 12.35 8.36 -2.57
N PHE A 163 11.08 8.43 -2.19
CA PHE A 163 10.42 9.68 -1.83
C PHE A 163 11.00 10.22 -0.52
N LYS A 164 12.04 11.06 -0.61
CA LYS A 164 12.56 11.79 0.56
C LYS A 164 12.23 13.26 0.45
N LEU A 165 11.45 13.77 1.41
CA LEU A 165 11.24 15.19 1.59
C LEU A 165 12.50 15.80 2.20
N ILE A 166 13.24 16.57 1.41
CA ILE A 166 14.50 17.21 1.81
C ILE A 166 14.47 18.71 1.54
N GLU A 167 15.48 19.41 2.06
CA GLU A 167 15.75 20.76 1.57
C GLU A 167 16.36 20.70 0.16
N ILE A 168 15.84 21.54 -0.72
CA ILE A 168 16.22 21.57 -2.13
C ILE A 168 16.86 22.92 -2.44
N ASN A 169 18.16 22.87 -2.77
CA ASN A 169 18.83 23.98 -3.42
C ASN A 169 18.58 23.90 -4.94
N LYS A 170 17.88 24.90 -5.47
CA LYS A 170 17.44 24.99 -6.87
C LYS A 170 18.60 25.19 -7.84
N ASP A 171 19.69 25.80 -7.39
CA ASP A 171 20.88 26.06 -8.20
C ASP A 171 21.60 24.76 -8.60
N ASN A 172 21.28 23.64 -7.94
CA ASN A 172 21.80 22.32 -8.25
C ASN A 172 21.08 21.63 -9.44
N TYR A 173 20.20 22.35 -10.16
CA TYR A 173 19.40 21.83 -11.26
C TYR A 173 19.53 22.75 -12.48
N LYS A 174 19.51 22.16 -13.68
CA LYS A 174 19.72 22.90 -14.94
C LYS A 174 18.42 23.39 -15.57
N HIS A 175 17.30 22.80 -15.21
CA HIS A 175 16.01 23.06 -15.83
C HIS A 175 14.90 23.18 -14.80
N GLU A 176 13.84 23.87 -15.21
CA GLU A 176 12.60 24.07 -14.48
C GLU A 176 11.44 23.66 -15.40
N GLY A 177 10.37 23.09 -14.83
CA GLY A 177 9.19 22.71 -15.59
C GLY A 177 7.99 22.39 -14.69
N SER A 178 6.94 21.86 -15.31
CA SER A 178 5.76 21.36 -14.60
C SER A 178 5.84 19.85 -14.38
N LEU A 179 5.07 19.34 -13.42
CA LEU A 179 5.01 17.91 -13.16
C LEU A 179 4.48 17.12 -14.37
N LYS A 180 3.57 17.73 -15.13
CA LYS A 180 3.01 17.13 -16.34
C LYS A 180 4.07 16.88 -17.40
N ASP A 181 4.98 17.83 -17.61
CA ASP A 181 6.05 17.70 -18.62
C ASP A 181 7.04 16.60 -18.24
N ILE A 182 7.35 16.50 -16.94
CA ILE A 182 8.27 15.49 -16.42
C ILE A 182 7.69 14.08 -16.52
N LEU A 183 6.39 13.90 -16.25
CA LEU A 183 5.75 12.59 -16.36
C LEU A 183 5.84 12.02 -17.77
N ILE A 184 5.68 12.86 -18.80
CA ILE A 184 5.84 12.46 -20.21
C ILE A 184 7.26 11.92 -20.47
N HIS A 185 8.29 12.58 -19.93
CA HIS A 185 9.68 12.11 -20.06
C HIS A 185 9.95 10.83 -19.27
N ILE A 186 9.43 10.73 -18.04
CA ILE A 186 9.63 9.56 -17.19
C ILE A 186 8.96 8.31 -17.77
N GLU A 187 7.80 8.45 -18.40
CA GLU A 187 7.11 7.33 -19.07
C GLU A 187 7.97 6.65 -20.13
N SER A 188 8.85 7.41 -20.80
CA SER A 188 9.77 6.85 -21.79
C SER A 188 10.84 5.93 -21.16
N TYR A 189 11.13 6.09 -19.87
CA TYR A 189 12.07 5.24 -19.13
C TYR A 189 11.45 3.89 -18.74
N ASN A 190 10.11 3.78 -18.77
CA ASN A 190 9.34 2.72 -18.11
C ASN A 190 9.35 1.34 -18.82
N LYS A 191 10.23 1.12 -19.82
CA LYS A 191 10.43 -0.21 -20.41
C LYS A 191 11.32 -1.14 -19.57
N HIS A 192 12.02 -0.63 -18.55
CA HIS A 192 13.00 -1.43 -17.78
C HIS A 192 12.88 -1.34 -16.25
N TYR A 193 11.95 -0.54 -15.72
CA TYR A 193 11.78 -0.41 -14.27
C TYR A 193 10.68 -1.35 -13.85
N VAL A 194 11.10 -2.54 -13.43
CA VAL A 194 10.21 -3.54 -12.85
C VAL A 194 9.47 -2.91 -11.68
N SER A 195 8.21 -3.33 -11.57
CA SER A 195 7.12 -2.89 -10.71
C SER A 195 7.48 -2.81 -9.21
N TYR A 196 6.47 -2.69 -8.36
CA TYR A 196 6.49 -3.04 -6.94
C TYR A 196 7.04 -4.49 -6.76
N GLN A 197 8.32 -4.73 -7.03
CA GLN A 197 8.95 -6.04 -7.03
C GLN A 197 9.21 -6.52 -5.59
N SER A 198 9.00 -5.64 -4.61
CA SER A 198 8.97 -5.96 -3.18
C SER A 198 7.65 -6.59 -2.71
N PHE A 199 6.61 -6.73 -3.55
CA PHE A 199 5.34 -7.30 -3.12
C PHE A 199 5.46 -8.80 -2.78
N LEU A 200 6.49 -9.49 -3.28
CA LEU A 200 6.53 -10.95 -3.36
C LEU A 200 7.82 -11.63 -2.87
N GLU A 201 8.85 -10.91 -2.42
CA GLU A 201 9.98 -11.59 -1.75
C GLU A 201 9.64 -12.01 -0.31
N LEU A 202 8.45 -11.64 0.18
CA LEU A 202 7.93 -11.99 1.48
C LEU A 202 6.55 -12.67 1.32
N PHE A 203 6.59 -13.98 1.13
CA PHE A 203 5.73 -14.82 1.96
C PHE A 203 5.85 -14.40 3.44
#